data_AF-A0AAV0EQY4-F1
#
_entry.id   AF-A0AAV0EQY4-F1
#
_cell.length_a   1.000
_cell.length_b   1.000
_cell.length_c   1.000
_cell.angle_alpha   90.00
_cell.angle_beta   90.00
_cell.angle_gamma   90.00
#
_symmetry.space_group_name_H-M   'P 1'
#
loop_
_entity.id
_entity.type
_entity.pdbx_description
1 polymer ?
#
loop_
_entity_poly.entity_id
_entity_poly.type
_entity_poly.pdbx_seq_one_letter_code
_entity_poly.pdbx_strand_id
1 'polypeptide(L)'
;MASIINISSASIAPSLPQASSTFKSLNASHPPGKSFLVTLDHRARLSFKGETRIRSALSSREATSVIFQTILTKHSRLCDLSVGVATQPDVVGSFGTPVADIIPTPSGFPSDVAEFDLDWPSEGFSSIPDAIEDIRQGKMVLVVDDENRENEGDLIISAEKVTPEAMAFIVKHGTGIVCVSMMEKDLERLEIPLMVNHKDNEEKLSTAFTVSVDAKFGTTTGVSASDRAKTILALASKGSKPQDFNRPGHIFPLKYREGGVLKRAGHTEASVDLAVLAGLEPVAVLCEVVDDDGSMARLPKLMQFAHDNSLKIISIADLIRYRRKRDQLVEHASAAKIPTNWGPFIAHCYRSVLDGIEHIAMVKGEIGDGKDILVRVHSECLTGDIFGSARCDCGNQLALAMQQIEAAGRGVLVYLRGHEGRGIGLGHKLRAYNLQDDGRDTVEANEELGLPVDSREYGIGAQILRDLGVKTMKLMTNNPAKYSGLKGYGLAVAGRVPLVTPITKDNKRYLETKRAKMGHIYGMNINNLVSKTNPEKTSVVSDDSSFQ
;
A
#
# COMPACT_ATOMS: atom_id res chain seq x y z
N MET A 1 -4.23 21.35 19.63
CA MET A 1 -4.83 21.94 18.42
C MET A 1 -4.97 23.44 18.64
N ALA A 2 -4.06 24.27 18.12
CA ALA A 2 -4.22 25.72 18.13
C ALA A 2 -4.79 26.14 16.77
N SER A 3 -5.95 26.80 16.74
CA SER A 3 -6.56 27.33 15.51
C SER A 3 -6.11 28.79 15.34
N ILE A 4 -5.59 29.15 14.17
CA ILE A 4 -5.11 30.51 13.84
C ILE A 4 -6.21 31.25 13.09
N ILE A 5 -6.59 32.45 13.54
CA ILE A 5 -7.55 33.33 12.86
C ILE A 5 -6.83 34.62 12.48
N ASN A 6 -6.81 34.95 11.19
CA ASN A 6 -6.34 36.24 10.67
C ASN A 6 -7.54 37.18 10.46
N ILE A 7 -7.52 38.36 11.09
CA ILE A 7 -8.56 39.38 10.90
C ILE A 7 -7.90 40.65 10.35
N SER A 8 -8.35 41.10 9.17
CA SER A 8 -8.02 42.43 8.64
C SER A 8 -9.31 43.24 8.53
N SER A 9 -9.37 44.42 9.14
CA SER A 9 -10.42 45.40 8.87
C SER A 9 -9.82 46.64 8.21
N ALA A 10 -10.50 47.16 7.20
CA ALA A 10 -10.27 48.52 6.74
C ALA A 10 -11.23 49.41 7.54
N SER A 11 -10.68 50.26 8.42
CA SER A 11 -11.36 51.26 9.26
C SER A 11 -11.77 50.80 10.66
N ILE A 12 -11.12 51.42 11.67
CA ILE A 12 -11.45 51.51 13.12
C ILE A 12 -10.77 50.47 14.04
N ALA A 13 -10.06 50.98 15.06
CA ALA A 13 -9.37 50.22 16.10
C ALA A 13 -10.34 49.74 17.21
N PRO A 14 -10.17 48.53 17.78
CA PRO A 14 -11.03 48.03 18.86
C PRO A 14 -10.65 48.63 20.22
N SER A 15 -11.65 48.94 21.05
CA SER A 15 -11.50 49.23 22.47
C SER A 15 -11.92 48.03 23.33
N LEU A 16 -11.17 47.72 24.39
CA LEU A 16 -11.46 46.65 25.36
C LEU A 16 -12.03 47.24 26.67
N PRO A 17 -13.05 46.63 27.29
CA PRO A 17 -13.38 46.87 28.70
C PRO A 17 -12.48 46.03 29.62
N GLN A 18 -12.06 46.63 30.74
CA GLN A 18 -11.21 46.04 31.78
C GLN A 18 -11.88 44.85 32.50
N ALA A 19 -11.19 43.69 32.59
CA ALA A 19 -11.19 42.79 33.76
C ALA A 19 -10.14 41.65 33.64
N SER A 20 -9.33 41.53 34.71
CA SER A 20 -8.49 40.42 35.20
C SER A 20 -7.37 39.80 34.32
N SER A 21 -6.17 40.37 34.48
CA SER A 21 -4.88 39.75 34.83
C SER A 21 -4.49 38.35 34.31
N THR A 22 -3.87 38.29 33.12
CA THR A 22 -2.63 37.53 32.85
C THR A 22 -2.13 37.82 31.44
N PHE A 23 -1.49 38.97 31.17
CA PHE A 23 -0.64 39.14 29.98
C PHE A 23 0.42 40.22 30.23
N LYS A 24 1.70 39.85 30.10
CA LYS A 24 2.86 40.76 30.10
C LYS A 24 3.00 41.43 28.72
N SER A 25 3.42 42.69 28.77
CA SER A 25 3.50 43.65 27.67
C SER A 25 4.59 43.35 26.62
N LEU A 26 4.38 43.87 25.40
CA LEU A 26 5.43 44.35 24.50
C LEU A 26 4.85 45.50 23.65
N ASN A 27 5.37 46.71 23.89
CA ASN A 27 5.12 47.93 23.14
C ASN A 27 5.89 47.92 21.82
N ALA A 28 5.24 48.20 20.68
CA ALA A 28 5.84 48.86 19.52
C ALA A 28 4.75 49.34 18.54
N SER A 29 4.86 50.60 18.11
CA SER A 29 3.99 51.30 17.16
C SER A 29 4.30 50.91 15.70
N HIS A 30 3.30 50.51 14.90
CA HIS A 30 3.47 50.22 13.46
C HIS A 30 2.24 50.62 12.61
N PRO A 31 2.43 50.94 11.31
CA PRO A 31 1.44 51.60 10.42
C PRO A 31 0.36 50.64 9.87
N PRO A 32 -0.73 51.14 9.24
CA PRO A 32 -1.89 50.31 8.90
C PRO A 32 -1.57 49.35 7.73
N GLY A 33 -2.02 48.09 7.86
CA GLY A 33 -1.91 47.09 6.77
C GLY A 33 -1.22 45.76 7.10
N LYS A 34 -1.11 45.35 8.38
CA LYS A 34 -0.62 44.01 8.73
C LYS A 34 -1.63 43.19 9.55
N SER A 35 -1.63 41.89 9.27
CA SER A 35 -2.42 40.81 9.85
C SER A 35 -2.02 40.50 11.29
N PHE A 36 -2.99 40.26 12.18
CA PHE A 36 -2.77 39.89 13.58
C PHE A 36 -2.93 38.39 13.83
N LEU A 37 -2.00 37.81 14.59
CA LEU A 37 -2.05 36.44 15.08
C LEU A 37 -2.56 36.42 16.53
N VAL A 38 -3.67 35.73 16.78
CA VAL A 38 -4.19 35.50 18.14
C VAL A 38 -4.36 34.00 18.35
N THR A 39 -3.74 33.47 19.40
CA THR A 39 -3.91 32.10 19.87
C THR A 39 -5.02 32.08 20.93
N LEU A 40 -6.09 31.32 20.71
CA LEU A 40 -7.21 31.19 21.64
C LEU A 40 -7.18 29.80 22.30
N ASP A 41 -6.86 29.76 23.60
CA ASP A 41 -7.08 28.59 24.44
C ASP A 41 -8.40 28.78 25.23
N HIS A 42 -9.39 27.97 24.86
CA HIS A 42 -10.75 27.87 25.41
C HIS A 42 -11.74 29.03 25.16
N ARG A 43 -13.04 28.66 25.04
CA ARG A 43 -14.21 29.44 24.55
C ARG A 43 -14.15 30.96 24.84
N ALA A 44 -13.75 31.75 23.85
CA ALA A 44 -13.87 33.21 23.88
C ALA A 44 -15.15 33.70 23.17
N ARG A 45 -15.78 34.76 23.72
CA ARG A 45 -16.95 35.45 23.13
C ARG A 45 -16.49 36.80 22.56
N LEU A 46 -16.71 37.03 21.27
CA LEU A 46 -16.47 38.32 20.60
C LEU A 46 -17.80 38.93 20.16
N SER A 47 -17.97 40.24 20.38
CA SER A 47 -19.08 41.02 19.82
C SER A 47 -18.55 42.24 19.08
N PHE A 48 -19.02 42.47 17.86
CA PHE A 48 -18.66 43.64 17.06
C PHE A 48 -19.78 44.67 17.08
N LYS A 49 -19.44 45.96 17.16
CA LYS A 49 -20.37 47.08 16.97
C LYS A 49 -20.08 47.76 15.62
N GLY A 50 -20.83 47.40 14.59
CA GLY A 50 -20.76 48.01 13.26
C GLY A 50 -21.04 47.01 12.14
N GLU A 51 -21.46 47.50 10.96
CA GLU A 51 -21.53 46.68 9.75
C GLU A 51 -20.14 46.63 9.10
N THR A 52 -19.55 45.44 8.94
CA THR A 52 -18.23 45.30 8.32
C THR A 52 -18.13 43.95 7.60
N ARG A 53 -17.58 43.94 6.39
CA ARG A 53 -17.26 42.70 5.66
C ARG A 53 -16.00 42.07 6.27
N ILE A 54 -16.11 40.85 6.78
CA ILE A 54 -14.98 40.09 7.32
C ILE A 54 -14.62 38.99 6.31
N ARG A 55 -13.33 38.89 5.96
CA ARG A 55 -12.77 37.71 5.29
C ARG A 55 -12.02 36.92 6.35
N SER A 56 -12.36 35.64 6.51
CA SER A 56 -11.60 34.71 7.33
C SER A 56 -11.13 33.53 6.47
N ALA A 57 -9.92 33.06 6.77
CA ALA A 57 -9.36 31.84 6.20
C ALA A 57 -8.89 30.97 7.38
N LEU A 58 -9.25 29.69 7.38
CA LEU A 58 -8.69 28.70 8.29
C LEU A 58 -7.50 28.03 7.57
N SER A 59 -6.34 28.04 8.21
CA SER A 59 -5.15 27.33 7.74
C SER A 59 -4.86 26.17 8.70
N SER A 60 -4.90 24.96 8.16
CA SER A 60 -4.32 23.76 8.78
C SER A 60 -2.86 23.64 8.32
N ARG A 61 -2.00 23.01 9.13
CA ARG A 61 -0.56 22.87 8.83
C ARG A 61 -0.22 21.86 7.74
N GLU A 62 -1.22 21.30 7.07
CA GLU A 62 -1.08 20.59 5.79
C GLU A 62 -2.00 21.27 4.76
N ALA A 63 -1.45 21.53 3.58
CA ALA A 63 -1.87 22.58 2.65
C ALA A 63 -3.29 22.43 2.08
N THR A 64 -4.16 23.39 2.37
CA THR A 64 -5.18 23.97 1.46
C THR A 64 -5.84 25.16 2.16
N SER A 65 -5.83 26.34 1.53
CA SER A 65 -6.51 27.54 2.05
C SER A 65 -7.96 27.59 1.55
N VAL A 66 -8.94 27.48 2.44
CA VAL A 66 -10.36 27.69 2.10
C VAL A 66 -10.78 29.11 2.50
N ILE A 67 -11.22 29.90 1.52
CA ILE A 67 -11.69 31.29 1.72
C ILE A 67 -13.21 31.24 1.91
N PHE A 68 -13.72 31.73 3.05
CA PHE A 68 -15.14 32.01 3.22
C PHE A 68 -15.41 33.51 3.14
N GLN A 69 -16.43 33.90 2.36
CA GLN A 69 -17.01 35.24 2.39
C GLN A 69 -18.41 35.16 3.00
N THR A 70 -18.59 35.77 4.17
CA THR A 70 -19.90 35.87 4.81
C THR A 70 -20.19 37.33 5.16
N ILE A 71 -21.38 37.81 4.81
CA ILE A 71 -21.89 39.13 5.23
C ILE A 71 -22.70 38.89 6.50
N LEU A 72 -22.24 39.43 7.64
CA LEU A 72 -22.97 39.39 8.91
C LEU A 72 -23.73 40.72 9.09
N THR A 73 -25.04 40.64 9.24
CA THR A 73 -25.90 41.78 9.63
C THR A 73 -26.24 41.72 11.13
N LYS A 74 -26.62 42.89 11.68
CA LYS A 74 -26.85 43.14 13.12
C LYS A 74 -27.72 42.03 13.76
N HIS A 75 -27.15 41.38 14.79
CA HIS A 75 -27.72 40.32 15.65
C HIS A 75 -27.54 38.85 15.21
N SER A 76 -26.35 38.47 14.73
CA SER A 76 -25.97 37.06 14.57
C SER A 76 -25.08 36.57 15.72
N ARG A 77 -25.47 35.45 16.37
CA ARG A 77 -24.67 34.70 17.35
C ARG A 77 -23.99 33.53 16.63
N LEU A 78 -22.68 33.36 16.81
CA LEU A 78 -21.89 32.26 16.24
C LEU A 78 -22.04 30.97 17.06
N CYS A 79 -23.28 30.47 17.21
CA CYS A 79 -23.58 29.15 17.79
C CYS A 79 -24.90 28.57 17.23
N ASP A 80 -25.22 28.77 15.95
CA ASP A 80 -26.35 28.06 15.30
C ASP A 80 -26.08 27.96 13.79
N LEU A 81 -25.54 26.82 13.36
CA LEU A 81 -25.52 26.38 11.97
C LEU A 81 -26.28 25.06 11.92
N SER A 82 -27.62 25.17 11.84
CA SER A 82 -28.50 24.05 11.52
C SER A 82 -28.65 23.95 10.00
N VAL A 83 -28.46 22.76 9.46
CA VAL A 83 -28.80 22.44 8.06
C VAL A 83 -30.33 22.32 8.01
N GLY A 84 -31.00 23.39 7.58
CA GLY A 84 -32.45 23.42 7.43
C GLY A 84 -32.91 22.54 6.27
N VAL A 85 -33.74 21.54 6.59
CA VAL A 85 -34.57 20.79 5.63
C VAL A 85 -35.86 21.59 5.40
N ALA A 86 -36.22 21.81 4.13
CA ALA A 86 -37.52 22.36 3.76
C ALA A 86 -38.56 21.23 3.71
N THR A 87 -39.63 21.34 4.49
CA THR A 87 -40.79 20.46 4.46
C THR A 87 -41.87 21.00 3.51
N GLN A 88 -42.48 20.12 2.73
CA GLN A 88 -43.76 20.36 2.04
C GLN A 88 -44.81 19.36 2.58
N PRO A 89 -46.10 19.74 2.70
CA PRO A 89 -47.09 18.97 3.43
C PRO A 89 -47.80 17.91 2.58
N ASP A 90 -48.06 16.77 3.24
CA ASP A 90 -49.14 15.78 3.14
C ASP A 90 -49.84 15.50 1.79
N VAL A 91 -49.73 14.24 1.34
CA VAL A 91 -50.81 13.52 0.65
C VAL A 91 -50.99 12.16 1.32
N VAL A 92 -52.19 11.95 1.89
CA VAL A 92 -52.64 10.71 2.50
C VAL A 92 -53.15 9.75 1.41
N GLY A 93 -52.64 8.51 1.41
CA GLY A 93 -53.14 7.40 0.60
C GLY A 93 -52.94 6.08 1.34
N SER A 94 -54.01 5.27 1.38
CA SER A 94 -54.24 4.15 2.29
C SER A 94 -53.69 2.80 1.80
N PHE A 95 -53.59 1.84 2.72
CA PHE A 95 -53.23 0.41 2.61
C PHE A 95 -51.76 -0.01 2.84
N GLY A 96 -51.58 -0.85 3.86
CA GLY A 96 -50.31 -1.26 4.43
C GLY A 96 -49.58 -2.34 3.64
N THR A 97 -48.31 -2.08 3.38
CA THR A 97 -47.20 -3.04 3.25
C THR A 97 -45.90 -2.22 3.44
N PRO A 98 -44.90 -2.60 4.24
CA PRO A 98 -43.66 -1.83 4.30
C PRO A 98 -42.85 -2.11 3.03
N VAL A 99 -42.94 -1.21 2.06
CA VAL A 99 -41.98 -1.08 0.97
C VAL A 99 -40.74 -0.41 1.56
N ALA A 100 -39.60 -1.09 1.51
CA ALA A 100 -38.32 -0.47 1.84
C ALA A 100 -37.95 0.50 0.71
N ASP A 101 -38.36 1.75 0.84
CA ASP A 101 -37.96 2.82 -0.06
C ASP A 101 -36.46 3.06 0.04
N ILE A 102 -35.74 2.58 -0.97
CA ILE A 102 -34.35 2.94 -1.24
C ILE A 102 -34.37 4.34 -1.85
N ILE A 103 -34.11 5.37 -1.03
CA ILE A 103 -33.78 6.70 -1.55
C ILE A 103 -32.25 6.77 -1.76
N PRO A 104 -31.79 7.17 -2.96
CA PRO A 104 -30.37 7.33 -3.26
C PRO A 104 -29.84 8.61 -2.62
N THR A 105 -28.80 8.52 -1.80
CA THR A 105 -28.00 9.68 -1.40
C THR A 105 -26.74 9.74 -2.26
N PRO A 106 -26.65 10.67 -3.23
CA PRO A 106 -25.38 10.97 -3.88
C PRO A 106 -24.61 11.89 -2.93
N SER A 107 -23.76 11.32 -2.08
CA SER A 107 -22.66 12.10 -1.52
C SER A 107 -21.67 12.32 -2.67
N GLY A 108 -21.86 13.41 -3.42
CA GLY A 108 -20.92 13.86 -4.44
C GLY A 108 -19.53 13.97 -3.84
N PHE A 109 -18.58 13.22 -4.40
CA PHE A 109 -17.18 13.39 -4.09
C PHE A 109 -16.71 14.72 -4.69
N PRO A 110 -15.87 15.50 -3.97
CA PRO A 110 -15.05 16.51 -4.63
C PRO A 110 -14.21 15.78 -5.70
N SER A 111 -14.33 16.21 -6.94
CA SER A 111 -13.58 15.67 -8.08
C SER A 111 -12.10 16.08 -8.08
N ASP A 112 -11.61 16.68 -6.99
CA ASP A 112 -10.20 17.07 -6.86
C ASP A 112 -9.44 16.00 -6.10
N VAL A 113 -8.99 14.98 -6.84
CA VAL A 113 -7.86 14.17 -6.39
C VAL A 113 -7.11 13.63 -7.60
N ALA A 114 -6.00 14.30 -7.91
CA ALA A 114 -4.83 13.69 -8.52
C ALA A 114 -4.26 12.62 -7.55
N GLU A 115 -5.07 11.60 -7.27
CA GLU A 115 -4.78 10.53 -6.31
C GLU A 115 -3.86 9.52 -6.97
N PHE A 116 -2.58 9.61 -6.61
CA PHE A 116 -1.52 8.62 -6.74
C PHE A 116 -1.57 7.77 -8.02
N ASP A 117 -1.03 8.33 -9.11
CA ASP A 117 -0.46 7.47 -10.15
C ASP A 117 0.61 6.61 -9.49
N LEU A 118 0.44 5.28 -9.51
CA LEU A 118 1.44 4.35 -9.00
C LEU A 118 2.76 4.43 -9.78
N ASP A 119 2.80 5.10 -10.93
CA ASP A 119 4.07 5.38 -11.62
C ASP A 119 4.77 6.64 -11.12
N TRP A 120 4.11 7.43 -10.27
CA TRP A 120 4.75 8.58 -9.64
C TRP A 120 5.88 8.07 -8.74
N PRO A 121 7.12 8.56 -8.91
CA PRO A 121 8.21 8.16 -8.05
C PRO A 121 7.96 8.62 -6.62
N SER A 122 8.52 7.90 -5.66
CA SER A 122 8.55 8.37 -4.28
C SER A 122 9.26 9.74 -4.22
N GLU A 123 8.90 10.59 -3.25
CA GLU A 123 9.46 11.95 -3.16
C GLU A 123 11.00 11.90 -3.11
N GLY A 124 11.65 12.69 -3.98
CA GLY A 124 13.11 12.70 -4.13
C GLY A 124 13.67 11.67 -5.11
N PHE A 125 12.91 10.65 -5.51
CA PHE A 125 13.38 9.63 -6.44
C PHE A 125 13.06 9.97 -7.91
N SER A 126 13.83 9.38 -8.81
CA SER A 126 13.60 9.42 -10.25
C SER A 126 12.52 8.41 -10.66
N SER A 127 11.89 8.64 -11.82
CA SER A 127 10.92 7.69 -12.35
C SER A 127 11.59 6.40 -12.81
N ILE A 128 10.90 5.26 -12.64
CA ILE A 128 11.39 3.97 -13.15
C ILE A 128 11.59 3.99 -14.69
N PRO A 129 10.70 4.59 -15.50
CA PRO A 129 10.95 4.77 -16.94
C PRO A 129 12.27 5.49 -17.26
N ASP A 130 12.63 6.56 -16.54
CA ASP A 130 13.88 7.29 -16.78
C ASP A 130 15.10 6.43 -16.44
N ALA A 131 15.05 5.69 -15.33
CA ALA A 131 16.11 4.76 -14.95
C ALA A 131 16.28 3.64 -15.97
N ILE A 132 15.19 3.08 -16.50
CA ILE A 132 15.22 2.07 -17.56
C ILE A 132 15.88 2.64 -18.83
N GLU A 133 15.58 3.88 -19.20
CA GLU A 133 16.21 4.54 -20.35
C GLU A 133 17.71 4.75 -20.12
N ASP A 134 18.12 5.20 -18.93
CA ASP A 134 19.55 5.37 -18.63
C ASP A 134 20.30 4.02 -18.69
N ILE A 135 19.73 2.93 -18.16
CA ILE A 135 20.30 1.58 -18.29
C ILE A 135 20.37 1.17 -19.77
N ARG A 136 19.33 1.42 -20.56
CA ARG A 136 19.29 1.14 -22.02
C ARG A 136 20.43 1.83 -22.76
N GLN A 137 20.74 3.07 -22.37
CA GLN A 137 21.84 3.87 -22.92
C GLN A 137 23.22 3.50 -22.36
N GLY A 138 23.32 2.50 -21.49
CA GLY A 138 24.58 2.07 -20.88
C GLY A 138 25.09 2.99 -19.78
N LYS A 139 24.22 3.81 -19.19
CA LYS A 139 24.54 4.61 -18.00
C LYS A 139 24.27 3.81 -16.73
N MET A 140 24.88 4.27 -15.64
CA MET A 140 24.62 3.74 -14.30
C MET A 140 23.35 4.36 -13.69
N VAL A 141 22.68 3.59 -12.85
CA VAL A 141 21.58 4.05 -11.99
C VAL A 141 21.90 3.65 -10.56
N LEU A 142 21.59 4.53 -9.61
CA LEU A 142 21.68 4.25 -8.19
C LEU A 142 20.35 3.64 -7.70
N VAL A 143 20.39 2.47 -7.09
CA VAL A 143 19.19 1.80 -6.58
C VAL A 143 19.32 1.62 -5.08
N VAL A 144 18.28 2.00 -4.34
CA VAL A 144 18.23 1.84 -2.88
C VAL A 144 17.14 0.86 -2.47
N ASP A 145 17.40 0.13 -1.39
CA ASP A 145 16.41 -0.74 -0.75
C ASP A 145 15.69 -0.05 0.42
N ASP A 146 14.84 -0.80 1.12
CA ASP A 146 14.06 -0.28 2.24
C ASP A 146 14.96 -0.04 3.47
N GLU A 147 14.64 0.99 4.27
CA GLU A 147 15.38 1.31 5.50
C GLU A 147 15.47 0.14 6.49
N ASN A 148 14.50 -0.79 6.46
CA ASN A 148 14.46 -1.95 7.33
C ASN A 148 15.20 -3.19 6.78
N ARG A 149 15.80 -3.09 5.58
CA ARG A 149 16.55 -4.18 4.94
C ARG A 149 18.07 -3.98 5.09
N GLU A 150 18.77 -3.49 4.07
CA GLU A 150 20.20 -3.11 4.14
C GLU A 150 20.35 -1.61 4.41
N ASN A 151 19.39 -0.81 3.94
CA ASN A 151 19.41 0.66 3.95
C ASN A 151 20.64 1.21 3.19
N GLU A 152 20.96 0.58 2.07
CA GLU A 152 22.17 0.83 1.26
C GLU A 152 21.78 1.18 -0.18
N GLY A 153 22.77 1.62 -0.96
CA GLY A 153 22.57 1.98 -2.35
C GLY A 153 23.63 1.38 -3.26
N ASP A 154 23.18 0.79 -4.36
CA ASP A 154 24.04 0.11 -5.33
C ASP A 154 24.12 0.88 -6.65
N LEU A 155 25.34 1.03 -7.16
CA LEU A 155 25.57 1.41 -8.55
C LEU A 155 25.25 0.24 -9.47
N ILE A 156 24.25 0.40 -10.32
CA ILE A 156 23.79 -0.64 -11.25
C ILE A 156 24.01 -0.20 -12.69
N ILE A 157 24.55 -1.11 -13.51
CA ILE A 157 24.68 -0.95 -14.97
C ILE A 157 24.45 -2.30 -15.66
N SER A 158 23.90 -2.30 -16.87
CA SER A 158 23.81 -3.52 -17.68
C SER A 158 25.20 -4.06 -18.01
N ALA A 159 25.42 -5.36 -17.82
CA ALA A 159 26.72 -5.98 -18.02
C ALA A 159 27.19 -5.92 -19.47
N GLU A 160 26.29 -6.00 -20.45
CA GLU A 160 26.67 -5.91 -21.87
C GLU A 160 27.05 -4.48 -22.32
N LYS A 161 26.79 -3.46 -21.47
CA LYS A 161 27.13 -2.06 -21.72
C LYS A 161 28.31 -1.56 -20.89
N VAL A 162 28.90 -2.41 -20.04
CA VAL A 162 29.97 -1.98 -19.14
C VAL A 162 31.21 -1.55 -19.93
N THR A 163 31.84 -0.45 -19.50
CA THR A 163 33.10 0.05 -20.05
C THR A 163 34.19 0.08 -18.98
N PRO A 164 35.48 0.11 -19.35
CA PRO A 164 36.55 0.34 -18.39
C PRO A 164 36.37 1.62 -17.56
N GLU A 165 35.83 2.68 -18.15
CA GLU A 165 35.56 3.95 -17.47
C GLU A 165 34.45 3.81 -16.43
N ALA A 166 33.34 3.14 -16.78
CA ALA A 166 32.26 2.84 -15.85
C ALA A 166 32.76 1.94 -14.71
N MET A 167 33.58 0.93 -15.02
CA MET A 167 34.18 0.07 -14.02
C MET A 167 35.13 0.84 -13.10
N ALA A 168 35.96 1.74 -13.63
CA ALA A 168 36.82 2.60 -12.82
C ALA A 168 36.00 3.49 -11.88
N PHE A 169 34.85 4.00 -12.35
CA PHE A 169 33.92 4.76 -11.53
C PHE A 169 33.34 3.92 -10.39
N ILE A 170 32.82 2.72 -10.69
CA ILE A 170 32.29 1.77 -9.71
C ILE A 170 33.34 1.44 -8.63
N VAL A 171 34.58 1.23 -9.04
CA VAL A 171 35.67 0.85 -8.13
C VAL A 171 36.12 2.02 -7.26
N LYS A 172 36.05 3.24 -7.79
CA LYS A 172 36.42 4.45 -7.07
C LYS A 172 35.39 4.80 -5.98
N HIS A 173 34.11 4.53 -6.22
CA HIS A 173 33.00 4.99 -5.37
C HIS A 173 32.27 3.88 -4.62
N GLY A 174 32.51 2.62 -4.96
CA GLY A 174 31.91 1.46 -4.29
C GLY A 174 32.89 0.71 -3.39
N THR A 175 32.39 -0.37 -2.78
CA THR A 175 33.16 -1.26 -1.90
C THR A 175 34.34 -1.94 -2.60
N GLY A 176 34.28 -2.03 -3.93
CA GLY A 176 35.21 -2.80 -4.75
C GLY A 176 34.81 -4.28 -4.89
N ILE A 177 33.79 -4.74 -4.16
CA ILE A 177 33.19 -6.06 -4.30
C ILE A 177 32.22 -6.01 -5.50
N VAL A 178 32.79 -6.04 -6.70
CA VAL A 178 32.01 -5.91 -7.93
C VAL A 178 31.29 -7.22 -8.21
N CYS A 179 29.97 -7.17 -8.10
CA CYS A 179 29.09 -8.30 -8.32
C CYS A 179 28.46 -8.26 -9.71
N VAL A 180 28.10 -9.44 -10.24
CA VAL A 180 27.37 -9.58 -11.50
C VAL A 180 26.17 -10.48 -11.29
N SER A 181 24.97 -9.92 -11.27
CA SER A 181 23.74 -10.70 -11.14
C SER A 181 23.38 -11.35 -12.48
N MET A 182 23.08 -12.65 -12.45
CA MET A 182 22.84 -13.48 -13.64
C MET A 182 21.73 -14.51 -13.39
N MET A 183 21.05 -14.91 -14.46
CA MET A 183 20.06 -15.99 -14.42
C MET A 183 20.71 -17.34 -14.09
N GLU A 184 19.96 -18.22 -13.41
CA GLU A 184 20.41 -19.58 -13.08
C GLU A 184 20.90 -20.36 -14.31
N LYS A 185 20.12 -20.35 -15.39
CA LYS A 185 20.48 -21.01 -16.66
C LYS A 185 21.83 -20.58 -17.24
N ASP A 186 22.23 -19.32 -17.01
CA ASP A 186 23.50 -18.78 -17.51
C ASP A 186 24.66 -19.23 -16.62
N LEU A 187 24.45 -19.27 -15.30
CA LEU A 187 25.41 -19.85 -14.36
C LEU A 187 25.61 -21.36 -14.60
N GLU A 188 24.53 -22.09 -14.88
CA GLU A 188 24.57 -23.51 -15.25
C GLU A 188 25.33 -23.73 -16.56
N ARG A 189 25.01 -22.97 -17.62
CA ARG A 189 25.73 -23.01 -18.91
C ARG A 189 27.22 -22.75 -18.74
N LEU A 190 27.58 -21.82 -17.86
CA LEU A 190 28.97 -21.45 -17.61
C LEU A 190 29.64 -22.32 -16.53
N GLU A 191 28.94 -23.29 -15.93
CA GLU A 191 29.43 -24.12 -14.82
C GLU A 191 30.04 -23.28 -13.69
N ILE A 192 29.30 -22.27 -13.23
CA ILE A 192 29.69 -21.41 -12.10
C ILE A 192 28.78 -21.74 -10.91
N PRO A 193 29.20 -22.67 -10.02
CA PRO A 193 28.38 -23.09 -8.89
C PRO A 193 28.34 -22.02 -7.78
N LEU A 194 27.36 -22.13 -6.89
CA LEU A 194 27.33 -21.36 -5.64
C LEU A 194 28.63 -21.59 -4.84
N MET A 195 29.16 -20.52 -4.22
CA MET A 195 30.36 -20.61 -3.38
C MET A 195 30.08 -21.40 -2.10
N VAL A 196 28.90 -21.17 -1.52
CA VAL A 196 28.37 -21.89 -0.36
C VAL A 196 26.96 -22.35 -0.73
N ASN A 197 26.62 -23.60 -0.40
CA ASN A 197 25.29 -24.11 -0.69
C ASN A 197 24.23 -23.40 0.18
N HIS A 198 22.96 -23.48 -0.22
CA HIS A 198 21.88 -22.75 0.46
C HIS A 198 21.71 -23.14 1.94
N LYS A 199 22.00 -24.38 2.32
CA LYS A 199 21.81 -24.83 3.72
C LYS A 199 22.86 -24.24 4.65
N ASP A 200 24.05 -24.03 4.13
CA ASP A 200 25.21 -23.54 4.87
C ASP A 200 25.42 -22.02 4.70
N ASN A 201 24.54 -21.33 3.97
CA ASN A 201 24.59 -19.88 3.82
C ASN A 201 23.98 -19.20 5.06
N GLU A 202 24.84 -18.78 5.98
CA GLU A 202 24.48 -18.12 7.24
C GLU A 202 24.34 -16.59 7.11
N GLU A 203 24.50 -16.02 5.91
CA GLU A 203 24.33 -14.59 5.69
C GLU A 203 22.86 -14.17 5.91
N LYS A 204 22.67 -13.02 6.56
CA LYS A 204 21.37 -12.49 7.03
C LYS A 204 20.31 -12.44 5.93
N LEU A 205 20.69 -12.06 4.71
CA LEU A 205 19.80 -11.91 3.54
C LEU A 205 19.99 -13.01 2.49
N SER A 206 20.81 -14.01 2.82
CA SER A 206 21.21 -15.16 2.02
C SER A 206 21.50 -14.79 0.57
N THR A 207 22.34 -13.77 0.37
CA THR A 207 22.82 -13.38 -0.97
C THR A 207 23.55 -14.55 -1.63
N ALA A 208 23.17 -14.86 -2.87
CA ALA A 208 23.54 -16.10 -3.54
C ALA A 208 24.87 -15.96 -4.31
N PHE A 209 25.97 -15.79 -3.58
CA PHE A 209 27.30 -15.73 -4.16
C PHE A 209 27.70 -17.04 -4.85
N THR A 210 28.31 -16.89 -6.01
CA THR A 210 28.95 -18.00 -6.75
C THR A 210 30.46 -17.94 -6.63
N VAL A 211 31.14 -18.98 -7.13
CA VAL A 211 32.60 -18.96 -7.25
C VAL A 211 33.03 -17.75 -8.08
N SER A 212 33.99 -16.97 -7.58
CA SER A 212 34.50 -15.80 -8.29
C SER A 212 35.23 -16.19 -9.57
N VAL A 213 35.22 -15.30 -10.56
CA VAL A 213 35.73 -15.58 -11.90
C VAL A 213 36.53 -14.42 -12.49
N ASP A 214 37.44 -14.76 -13.40
CA ASP A 214 38.08 -13.84 -14.34
C ASP A 214 37.98 -14.39 -15.75
N ALA A 215 37.84 -13.53 -16.75
CA ALA A 215 38.04 -13.93 -18.13
C ALA A 215 39.48 -14.43 -18.30
N LYS A 216 39.63 -15.56 -18.99
CA LYS A 216 40.92 -16.22 -19.21
C LYS A 216 41.74 -15.59 -20.33
N PHE A 217 41.06 -14.97 -21.29
CA PHE A 217 41.67 -14.38 -22.48
C PHE A 217 41.53 -12.86 -22.49
N GLY A 218 42.57 -12.17 -22.96
CA GLY A 218 42.54 -10.72 -23.11
C GLY A 218 42.65 -9.94 -21.80
N THR A 219 42.94 -10.61 -20.68
CA THR A 219 43.16 -10.03 -19.34
C THR A 219 44.60 -10.27 -18.89
N THR A 220 45.02 -9.59 -17.81
CA THR A 220 46.33 -9.79 -17.18
C THR A 220 46.17 -10.46 -15.81
N THR A 221 46.04 -9.66 -14.75
CA THR A 221 45.81 -10.14 -13.39
C THR A 221 44.34 -10.24 -13.03
N GLY A 222 43.43 -9.67 -13.83
CA GLY A 222 41.99 -9.69 -13.57
C GLY A 222 41.47 -8.49 -12.77
N VAL A 223 42.33 -7.77 -12.05
CA VAL A 223 41.90 -6.74 -11.06
C VAL A 223 41.62 -5.38 -11.68
N SER A 224 42.29 -5.05 -12.79
CA SER A 224 42.18 -3.71 -13.40
C SER A 224 40.74 -3.43 -13.87
N ALA A 225 40.35 -2.16 -13.97
CA ALA A 225 39.03 -1.80 -14.47
C ALA A 225 38.77 -2.35 -15.88
N SER A 226 39.79 -2.38 -16.74
CA SER A 226 39.71 -2.98 -18.08
C SER A 226 39.54 -4.49 -18.03
N ASP A 227 40.30 -5.18 -17.18
CA ASP A 227 40.22 -6.64 -17.04
C ASP A 227 38.85 -7.07 -16.48
N ARG A 228 38.38 -6.39 -15.44
CA ARG A 228 37.04 -6.62 -14.87
C ARG A 228 35.92 -6.37 -15.87
N ALA A 229 35.98 -5.26 -16.62
CA ALA A 229 35.01 -4.99 -17.68
C ALA A 229 35.00 -6.11 -18.74
N LYS A 230 36.17 -6.63 -19.15
CA LYS A 230 36.25 -7.78 -20.07
C LYS A 230 35.65 -9.05 -19.48
N THR A 231 35.92 -9.36 -18.21
CA THR A 231 35.28 -10.49 -17.51
C THR A 231 33.76 -10.37 -17.53
N ILE A 232 33.22 -9.19 -17.23
CA ILE A 232 31.78 -8.93 -17.20
C ILE A 232 31.16 -9.06 -18.60
N LEU A 233 31.79 -8.51 -19.63
CA LEU A 233 31.33 -8.66 -21.02
C LEU A 233 31.34 -10.13 -21.46
N ALA A 234 32.32 -10.91 -21.03
CA ALA A 234 32.35 -12.36 -21.27
C ALA A 234 31.22 -13.07 -20.53
N LEU A 235 30.91 -12.70 -19.28
CA LEU A 235 29.77 -13.25 -18.55
C LEU A 235 28.43 -12.95 -19.24
N ALA A 236 28.25 -11.73 -19.76
CA ALA A 236 27.05 -11.32 -20.48
C ALA A 236 26.91 -12.00 -21.86
N SER A 237 27.98 -12.56 -22.42
CA SER A 237 27.97 -13.18 -23.74
C SER A 237 27.29 -14.56 -23.75
N LYS A 238 26.28 -14.70 -24.63
CA LYS A 238 25.64 -15.99 -24.94
C LYS A 238 26.59 -17.01 -25.57
N GLY A 239 27.68 -16.54 -26.20
CA GLY A 239 28.68 -17.38 -26.85
C GLY A 239 29.74 -17.93 -25.92
N SER A 240 29.85 -17.39 -24.70
CA SER A 240 30.86 -17.80 -23.74
C SER A 240 30.61 -19.20 -23.17
N LYS A 241 31.70 -19.89 -22.87
CA LYS A 241 31.73 -21.26 -22.39
C LYS A 241 32.47 -21.34 -21.05
N PRO A 242 32.30 -22.43 -20.27
CA PRO A 242 32.98 -22.59 -18.99
C PRO A 242 34.51 -22.42 -19.04
N GLN A 243 35.14 -22.77 -20.17
CA GLN A 243 36.58 -22.74 -20.39
C GLN A 243 37.13 -21.32 -20.62
N ASP A 244 36.27 -20.34 -20.87
CA ASP A 244 36.63 -18.94 -21.06
C ASP A 244 36.93 -18.22 -19.74
N PHE A 245 36.73 -18.90 -18.60
CA PHE A 245 36.86 -18.33 -17.26
C PHE A 245 37.85 -19.09 -16.38
N ASN A 246 38.69 -18.34 -15.67
CA ASN A 246 39.46 -18.83 -14.54
C ASN A 246 38.59 -18.82 -13.27
N ARG A 247 38.85 -19.75 -12.36
CA ARG A 247 38.21 -19.88 -11.04
C ARG A 247 39.32 -20.19 -10.02
N PRO A 248 39.52 -19.39 -8.95
CA PRO A 248 38.83 -18.15 -8.62
C PRO A 248 39.21 -16.99 -9.56
N GLY A 249 38.59 -15.82 -9.37
CA GLY A 249 38.95 -14.54 -9.97
C GLY A 249 38.43 -13.35 -9.17
N HIS A 250 38.23 -12.20 -9.82
CA HIS A 250 37.97 -10.92 -9.13
C HIS A 250 36.59 -10.32 -9.39
N ILE A 251 35.75 -11.00 -10.17
CA ILE A 251 34.32 -10.69 -10.31
C ILE A 251 33.51 -11.74 -9.55
N PHE A 252 32.44 -11.30 -8.87
CA PHE A 252 31.59 -12.15 -8.04
C PHE A 252 30.20 -12.32 -8.66
N PRO A 253 29.96 -13.38 -9.46
CA PRO A 253 28.62 -13.59 -10.00
C PRO A 253 27.63 -13.95 -8.88
N LEU A 254 26.42 -13.42 -8.98
CA LEU A 254 25.31 -13.66 -8.07
C LEU A 254 24.19 -14.38 -8.82
N LYS A 255 23.59 -15.37 -8.18
CA LYS A 255 22.42 -16.06 -8.72
C LYS A 255 21.15 -15.24 -8.49
N TYR A 256 20.55 -14.77 -9.58
CA TYR A 256 19.23 -14.15 -9.61
C TYR A 256 18.13 -15.15 -9.22
N ARG A 257 17.15 -14.72 -8.42
CA ARG A 257 15.95 -15.52 -8.11
C ARG A 257 14.85 -15.24 -9.13
N GLU A 258 14.40 -16.28 -9.83
CA GLU A 258 13.28 -16.17 -10.78
C GLU A 258 12.04 -15.55 -10.13
N GLY A 259 11.50 -14.50 -10.76
CA GLY A 259 10.47 -13.62 -10.21
C GLY A 259 11.00 -12.25 -9.81
N GLY A 260 12.32 -12.08 -9.69
CA GLY A 260 12.98 -10.79 -9.51
C GLY A 260 12.54 -10.08 -8.24
N VAL A 261 12.43 -8.75 -8.30
CA VAL A 261 12.07 -7.93 -7.13
C VAL A 261 10.69 -8.26 -6.58
N LEU A 262 9.83 -8.92 -7.37
CA LEU A 262 8.51 -9.37 -6.94
C LEU A 262 8.60 -10.59 -6.00
N LYS A 263 9.68 -11.36 -6.05
CA LYS A 263 9.94 -12.52 -5.20
C LYS A 263 10.95 -12.24 -4.09
N ARG A 264 12.00 -11.45 -4.39
CA ARG A 264 12.98 -10.98 -3.42
C ARG A 264 13.34 -9.53 -3.74
N ALA A 265 13.01 -8.62 -2.82
CA ALA A 265 13.30 -7.20 -2.95
C ALA A 265 14.77 -6.86 -2.64
N GLY A 266 15.72 -7.39 -3.41
CA GLY A 266 17.15 -7.13 -3.26
C GLY A 266 17.80 -6.52 -4.50
N HIS A 267 18.99 -5.92 -4.33
CA HIS A 267 19.77 -5.30 -5.41
C HIS A 267 20.14 -6.30 -6.52
N THR A 268 20.43 -7.55 -6.14
CA THR A 268 20.65 -8.66 -7.08
C THR A 268 19.49 -8.81 -8.07
N GLU A 269 18.25 -8.82 -7.57
CA GLU A 269 17.06 -8.93 -8.41
C GLU A 269 16.78 -7.63 -9.18
N ALA A 270 16.91 -6.48 -8.52
CA ALA A 270 16.65 -5.18 -9.14
C ALA A 270 17.56 -4.91 -10.34
N SER A 271 18.84 -5.31 -10.26
CA SER A 271 19.82 -5.11 -11.33
C SER A 271 19.44 -5.85 -12.62
N VAL A 272 19.10 -7.14 -12.53
CA VAL A 272 18.66 -7.95 -13.69
C VAL A 272 17.30 -7.47 -14.20
N ASP A 273 16.37 -7.13 -13.31
CA ASP A 273 15.05 -6.64 -13.70
C ASP A 273 15.14 -5.35 -14.53
N LEU A 274 16.00 -4.42 -14.13
CA LEU A 274 16.25 -3.19 -14.89
C LEU A 274 16.84 -3.48 -16.27
N ALA A 275 17.79 -4.41 -16.37
CA ALA A 275 18.37 -4.81 -17.65
C ALA A 275 17.31 -5.44 -18.58
N VAL A 276 16.46 -6.34 -18.06
CA VAL A 276 15.35 -6.95 -18.80
C VAL A 276 14.35 -5.90 -19.27
N LEU A 277 13.93 -4.99 -18.38
CA LEU A 277 13.01 -3.90 -18.70
C LEU A 277 13.59 -2.91 -19.72
N ALA A 278 14.92 -2.76 -19.76
CA ALA A 278 15.63 -1.97 -20.75
C ALA A 278 15.69 -2.65 -22.13
N GLY A 279 15.34 -3.94 -22.24
CA GLY A 279 15.46 -4.74 -23.46
C GLY A 279 16.88 -5.25 -23.70
N LEU A 280 17.67 -5.37 -22.63
CA LEU A 280 19.07 -5.81 -22.64
C LEU A 280 19.19 -7.26 -22.11
N GLU A 281 20.37 -7.84 -22.23
CA GLU A 281 20.66 -9.17 -21.66
C GLU A 281 20.42 -9.18 -20.14
N PRO A 282 19.88 -10.28 -19.56
CA PRO A 282 19.52 -10.39 -18.14
C PRO A 282 20.76 -10.62 -17.24
N VAL A 283 21.76 -9.76 -17.41
CA VAL A 283 23.04 -9.77 -16.71
C VAL A 283 23.38 -8.32 -16.36
N ALA A 284 23.61 -8.03 -15.09
CA ALA A 284 23.85 -6.67 -14.62
C ALA A 284 24.93 -6.62 -13.55
N VAL A 285 25.69 -5.54 -13.54
CA VAL A 285 26.72 -5.24 -12.53
C VAL A 285 26.04 -4.48 -11.39
N LEU A 286 26.44 -4.79 -10.16
CA LEU A 286 26.07 -4.07 -8.95
C LEU A 286 27.27 -3.97 -7.99
N CYS A 287 27.34 -2.86 -7.26
CA CYS A 287 28.37 -2.58 -6.26
C CYS A 287 27.84 -1.52 -5.30
N GLU A 288 27.89 -1.80 -4.00
CA GLU A 288 27.38 -0.93 -2.96
C GLU A 288 28.27 0.33 -2.85
N VAL A 289 27.65 1.50 -2.65
CA VAL A 289 28.34 2.79 -2.53
C VAL A 289 28.84 3.01 -1.09
N VAL A 290 30.10 3.41 -0.97
CA VAL A 290 30.73 3.74 0.31
C VAL A 290 30.76 5.25 0.53
N ASP A 291 30.73 5.67 1.79
CA ASP A 291 30.97 7.04 2.20
C ASP A 291 32.49 7.31 2.35
N ASP A 292 32.86 8.58 2.43
CA ASP A 292 34.26 9.03 2.47
C ASP A 292 34.99 8.58 3.76
N ASP A 293 34.24 8.26 4.82
CA ASP A 293 34.77 7.73 6.08
C ASP A 293 34.94 6.20 6.07
N GLY A 294 34.61 5.54 4.95
CA GLY A 294 34.68 4.09 4.77
C GLY A 294 33.45 3.33 5.28
N SER A 295 32.44 4.00 5.82
CA SER A 295 31.15 3.40 6.13
C SER A 295 30.27 3.27 4.87
N MET A 296 29.15 2.55 4.97
CA MET A 296 28.19 2.45 3.86
C MET A 296 27.38 3.74 3.73
N ALA A 297 27.28 4.28 2.51
CA ALA A 297 26.54 5.50 2.24
C ALA A 297 25.04 5.28 2.46
N ARG A 298 24.40 6.16 3.24
CA ARG A 298 22.96 6.12 3.54
C ARG A 298 22.19 7.12 2.68
N LEU A 299 20.86 7.01 2.65
CA LEU A 299 19.98 7.74 1.72
C LEU A 299 20.32 9.24 1.55
N PRO A 300 20.55 10.05 2.61
CA PRO A 300 20.89 11.47 2.41
C PRO A 300 22.19 11.69 1.63
N LYS A 301 23.23 10.87 1.89
CA LYS A 301 24.50 10.91 1.16
C LYS A 301 24.34 10.38 -0.26
N LEU A 302 23.58 9.29 -0.44
CA LEU A 302 23.28 8.69 -1.74
C LEU A 302 22.55 9.67 -2.67
N MET A 303 21.60 10.45 -2.13
CA MET A 303 20.90 11.50 -2.88
C MET A 303 21.85 12.60 -3.34
N GLN A 304 22.76 13.05 -2.47
CA GLN A 304 23.80 14.02 -2.84
C GLN A 304 24.76 13.45 -3.88
N PHE A 305 25.21 12.21 -3.69
CA PHE A 305 26.09 11.51 -4.61
C PHE A 305 25.46 11.35 -6.01
N ALA A 306 24.17 10.99 -6.07
CA ALA A 306 23.43 10.87 -7.31
C ALA A 306 23.34 12.22 -8.03
N HIS A 307 23.05 13.31 -7.30
CA HIS A 307 23.04 14.66 -7.85
C HIS A 307 24.40 15.06 -8.42
N ASP A 308 25.48 14.91 -7.64
CA ASP A 308 26.82 15.37 -8.01
C ASP A 308 27.40 14.61 -9.21
N ASN A 309 27.00 13.35 -9.39
CA ASN A 309 27.42 12.51 -10.50
C ASN A 309 26.38 12.43 -11.63
N SER A 310 25.29 13.22 -11.55
CA SER A 310 24.20 13.20 -12.53
C SER A 310 23.60 11.82 -12.80
N LEU A 311 23.47 11.01 -11.74
CA LEU A 311 22.87 9.68 -11.76
C LEU A 311 21.39 9.76 -11.36
N LYS A 312 20.56 8.92 -11.98
CA LYS A 312 19.21 8.68 -11.48
C LYS A 312 19.29 7.81 -10.24
N ILE A 313 18.47 8.15 -9.24
CA ILE A 313 18.28 7.35 -8.04
C ILE A 313 16.84 6.84 -8.00
N ILE A 314 16.65 5.54 -7.77
CA ILE A 314 15.33 4.91 -7.65
C ILE A 314 15.29 4.00 -6.42
N SER A 315 14.08 3.69 -5.94
CA SER A 315 13.87 2.71 -4.89
C SER A 315 13.40 1.36 -5.45
N ILE A 316 13.81 0.25 -4.82
CA ILE A 316 13.28 -1.08 -5.13
C ILE A 316 11.76 -1.13 -4.95
N ALA A 317 11.23 -0.39 -3.97
CA ALA A 317 9.77 -0.28 -3.74
C ALA A 317 9.04 0.31 -4.96
N ASP A 318 9.60 1.35 -5.58
CA ASP A 318 9.05 1.95 -6.80
C ASP A 318 9.17 0.98 -7.99
N LEU A 319 10.27 0.22 -8.09
CA LEU A 319 10.45 -0.80 -9.13
C LEU A 319 9.43 -1.96 -8.99
N ILE A 320 9.20 -2.43 -7.77
CA ILE A 320 8.16 -3.44 -7.47
C ILE A 320 6.79 -2.91 -7.91
N ARG A 321 6.47 -1.67 -7.54
CA ARG A 321 5.20 -1.03 -7.91
C ARG A 321 5.04 -0.92 -9.43
N TYR A 322 6.11 -0.50 -10.12
CA TYR A 322 6.15 -0.39 -11.57
C TYR A 322 5.91 -1.73 -12.27
N ARG A 323 6.60 -2.79 -11.83
CA ARG A 323 6.47 -4.15 -12.37
C ARG A 323 5.09 -4.75 -12.09
N ARG A 324 4.57 -4.65 -10.87
CA ARG A 324 3.24 -5.22 -10.52
C ARG A 324 2.11 -4.70 -11.40
N LYS A 325 2.20 -3.44 -11.85
CA LYS A 325 1.21 -2.82 -12.74
C LYS A 325 1.25 -3.40 -14.17
N ARG A 326 2.43 -3.77 -14.65
CA ARG A 326 2.71 -4.06 -16.06
C ARG A 326 2.89 -5.54 -16.36
N ASP A 327 3.54 -6.27 -15.47
CA ASP A 327 3.78 -7.69 -15.62
C ASP A 327 2.45 -8.44 -15.49
N GLN A 328 2.26 -9.45 -16.33
CA GLN A 328 1.16 -10.40 -16.18
C GLN A 328 1.54 -11.40 -15.09
N LEU A 329 0.96 -11.23 -13.90
CA LEU A 329 1.29 -12.03 -12.71
C LEU A 329 0.29 -13.14 -12.44
N VAL A 330 -0.79 -13.20 -13.22
CA VAL A 330 -1.85 -14.20 -13.09
C VAL A 330 -2.14 -14.87 -14.43
N GLU A 331 -2.35 -16.17 -14.37
CA GLU A 331 -2.78 -17.01 -15.48
C GLU A 331 -4.19 -17.55 -15.19
N HIS A 332 -5.13 -17.35 -16.12
CA HIS A 332 -6.46 -17.93 -16.02
C HIS A 332 -6.38 -19.43 -16.37
N ALA A 333 -6.46 -20.29 -15.34
CA ALA A 333 -6.19 -21.72 -15.47
C ALA A 333 -7.42 -22.54 -15.91
N SER A 334 -8.60 -22.25 -15.34
CA SER A 334 -9.84 -22.97 -15.64
C SER A 334 -11.07 -22.23 -15.15
N ALA A 335 -12.25 -22.63 -15.64
CA ALA A 335 -13.52 -22.12 -15.13
C ALA A 335 -14.60 -23.20 -15.07
N ALA A 336 -15.48 -23.14 -14.06
CA ALA A 336 -16.59 -24.07 -13.89
C ALA A 336 -17.82 -23.41 -13.25
N LYS A 337 -19.03 -23.91 -13.58
CA LYS A 337 -20.25 -23.51 -12.87
C LYS A 337 -20.30 -24.20 -11.51
N ILE A 338 -20.40 -23.43 -10.44
CA ILE A 338 -20.51 -23.93 -9.06
C ILE A 338 -21.87 -23.52 -8.48
N PRO A 339 -22.78 -24.47 -8.22
CA PRO A 339 -23.96 -24.20 -7.41
C PRO A 339 -23.55 -24.03 -5.96
N THR A 340 -23.95 -22.93 -5.33
CA THR A 340 -23.70 -22.66 -3.91
C THR A 340 -25.01 -22.39 -3.19
N ASN A 341 -24.97 -22.40 -1.86
CA ASN A 341 -26.12 -22.03 -1.02
C ASN A 341 -26.55 -20.56 -1.20
N TRP A 342 -25.73 -19.73 -1.85
CA TRP A 342 -26.02 -18.33 -2.14
C TRP A 342 -26.44 -18.08 -3.58
N GLY A 343 -26.48 -19.13 -4.42
CA GLY A 343 -26.79 -19.04 -5.84
C GLY A 343 -25.73 -19.70 -6.73
N PRO A 344 -26.01 -19.85 -8.04
CA PRO A 344 -25.06 -20.37 -9.00
C PRO A 344 -24.09 -19.28 -9.48
N PHE A 345 -22.80 -19.61 -9.50
CA PHE A 345 -21.71 -18.75 -9.97
C PHE A 345 -20.85 -19.47 -11.00
N ILE A 346 -20.10 -18.72 -11.80
CA ILE A 346 -18.96 -19.24 -12.54
C ILE A 346 -17.71 -18.99 -11.68
N ALA A 347 -17.04 -20.05 -11.28
CA ALA A 347 -15.77 -20.01 -10.58
C ALA A 347 -14.64 -20.02 -11.59
N HIS A 348 -13.81 -18.98 -11.59
CA HIS A 348 -12.59 -18.89 -12.37
C HIS A 348 -11.38 -19.14 -11.46
N CYS A 349 -10.52 -20.10 -11.83
CA CYS A 349 -9.26 -20.36 -11.16
C CYS A 349 -8.15 -19.53 -11.81
N TYR A 350 -7.41 -18.79 -10.99
CA TYR A 350 -6.27 -17.99 -11.40
C TYR A 350 -5.02 -18.45 -10.66
N ARG A 351 -3.98 -18.82 -11.39
CA ARG A 351 -2.69 -19.20 -10.82
C ARG A 351 -1.74 -18.00 -10.82
N SER A 352 -1.17 -17.68 -9.66
CA SER A 352 -0.09 -16.70 -9.55
C SER A 352 1.22 -17.28 -10.09
N VAL A 353 1.88 -16.54 -10.99
CA VAL A 353 3.17 -16.98 -11.58
C VAL A 353 4.34 -16.84 -10.61
N LEU A 354 4.17 -16.09 -9.52
CA LEU A 354 5.24 -15.79 -8.57
C LEU A 354 5.47 -16.92 -7.57
N ASP A 355 4.38 -17.46 -7.04
CA ASP A 355 4.36 -18.45 -5.95
C ASP A 355 3.58 -19.73 -6.31
N GLY A 356 2.92 -19.76 -7.48
CA GLY A 356 2.12 -20.89 -7.92
C GLY A 356 0.79 -21.05 -7.21
N ILE A 357 0.41 -20.12 -6.31
CA ILE A 357 -0.85 -20.20 -5.57
C ILE A 357 -2.02 -20.00 -6.52
N GLU A 358 -3.01 -20.88 -6.40
CA GLU A 358 -4.29 -20.77 -7.11
C GLU A 358 -5.28 -19.97 -6.27
N HIS A 359 -5.80 -18.89 -6.85
CA HIS A 359 -6.88 -18.06 -6.34
C HIS A 359 -8.17 -18.35 -7.10
N ILE A 360 -9.32 -18.00 -6.54
CA ILE A 360 -10.62 -18.23 -7.16
C ILE A 360 -11.42 -16.93 -7.25
N ALA A 361 -12.03 -16.67 -8.40
CA ALA A 361 -12.99 -15.60 -8.59
C ALA A 361 -14.38 -16.16 -8.89
N MET A 362 -15.35 -15.85 -8.03
CA MET A 362 -16.76 -16.21 -8.19
C MET A 362 -17.48 -15.09 -8.94
N VAL A 363 -17.93 -15.39 -10.15
CA VAL A 363 -18.54 -14.42 -11.07
C VAL A 363 -20.02 -14.71 -11.24
N LYS A 364 -20.84 -13.67 -11.11
CA LYS A 364 -22.28 -13.69 -11.38
C LYS A 364 -22.59 -12.77 -12.56
N GLY A 365 -23.40 -13.27 -13.50
CA GLY A 365 -23.83 -12.54 -14.68
C GLY A 365 -22.68 -12.21 -15.64
N GLU A 366 -22.99 -11.40 -16.65
CA GLU A 366 -22.02 -10.95 -17.65
C GLU A 366 -21.31 -9.66 -17.20
N ILE A 367 -19.98 -9.64 -17.24
CA ILE A 367 -19.19 -8.44 -16.91
C ILE A 367 -19.35 -7.36 -17.97
N GLY A 368 -19.55 -7.73 -19.24
CA GLY A 368 -19.93 -6.79 -20.31
C GLY A 368 -18.97 -5.61 -20.48
N ASP A 369 -19.48 -4.39 -20.33
CA ASP A 369 -18.71 -3.15 -20.50
C ASP A 369 -17.69 -2.87 -19.37
N GLY A 370 -17.71 -3.69 -18.31
CA GLY A 370 -16.82 -3.59 -17.16
C GLY A 370 -17.16 -2.45 -16.19
N LYS A 371 -18.32 -1.79 -16.32
CA LYS A 371 -18.67 -0.64 -15.49
C LYS A 371 -19.65 -0.98 -14.38
N ASP A 372 -19.48 -0.31 -13.24
CA ASP A 372 -20.32 -0.37 -12.04
C ASP A 372 -20.50 -1.80 -11.51
N ILE A 373 -19.43 -2.61 -11.54
CA ILE A 373 -19.46 -4.00 -11.10
C ILE A 373 -19.44 -4.06 -9.57
N LEU A 374 -20.35 -4.81 -8.95
CA LEU A 374 -20.27 -5.06 -7.50
C LEU A 374 -19.13 -6.04 -7.22
N VAL A 375 -18.14 -5.61 -6.44
CA VAL A 375 -16.89 -6.38 -6.25
C VAL A 375 -16.59 -6.59 -4.77
N ARG A 376 -16.17 -7.81 -4.42
CA ARG A 376 -15.54 -8.12 -3.13
C ARG A 376 -14.17 -8.75 -3.36
N VAL A 377 -13.12 -8.17 -2.80
CA VAL A 377 -11.82 -8.84 -2.65
C VAL A 377 -11.73 -9.39 -1.23
N HIS A 378 -11.92 -10.69 -1.10
CA HIS A 378 -11.91 -11.42 0.16
C HIS A 378 -10.54 -12.06 0.38
N SER A 379 -10.00 -11.91 1.58
CA SER A 379 -8.77 -12.57 1.99
C SER A 379 -9.10 -13.86 2.69
N GLU A 380 -8.40 -14.94 2.33
CA GLU A 380 -8.57 -16.26 2.95
C GLU A 380 -8.52 -16.20 4.47
N CYS A 381 -9.50 -16.85 5.11
CA CYS A 381 -9.53 -17.09 6.54
C CYS A 381 -10.15 -18.46 6.79
N LEU A 382 -9.34 -19.51 6.83
CA LEU A 382 -9.79 -20.89 6.98
C LEU A 382 -10.69 -21.07 8.21
N THR A 383 -10.28 -20.51 9.35
CA THR A 383 -11.05 -20.63 10.61
C THR A 383 -12.41 -19.95 10.53
N GLY A 384 -12.52 -18.82 9.82
CA GLY A 384 -13.76 -18.07 9.71
C GLY A 384 -14.67 -18.56 8.58
N ASP A 385 -14.08 -18.81 7.41
CA ASP A 385 -14.81 -19.11 6.18
C ASP A 385 -15.30 -20.56 6.13
N ILE A 386 -14.49 -21.52 6.62
CA ILE A 386 -14.82 -22.96 6.58
C ILE A 386 -15.38 -23.45 7.90
N PHE A 387 -14.75 -23.09 9.03
CA PHE A 387 -15.12 -23.59 10.35
C PHE A 387 -16.09 -22.69 11.13
N GLY A 388 -16.48 -21.54 10.56
CA GLY A 388 -17.48 -20.65 11.17
C GLY A 388 -17.05 -20.04 12.51
N SER A 389 -15.75 -19.80 12.71
CA SER A 389 -15.23 -19.25 13.97
C SER A 389 -15.88 -17.92 14.34
N ALA A 390 -16.46 -17.85 15.55
CA ALA A 390 -17.04 -16.63 16.11
C ALA A 390 -16.00 -15.60 16.58
N ARG A 391 -14.70 -15.94 16.59
CA ARG A 391 -13.61 -14.99 16.96
C ARG A 391 -13.37 -13.92 15.89
N CYS A 392 -13.84 -14.15 14.66
CA CYS A 392 -13.72 -13.20 13.56
C CYS A 392 -15.05 -13.09 12.80
N ASP A 393 -15.14 -12.12 11.90
CA ASP A 393 -16.32 -11.86 11.08
C ASP A 393 -16.14 -12.29 9.61
N CYS A 394 -15.05 -12.98 9.27
CA CYS A 394 -14.68 -13.32 7.89
C CYS A 394 -15.75 -14.16 7.18
N GLY A 395 -16.20 -15.28 7.77
CA GLY A 395 -17.21 -16.14 7.15
C GLY A 395 -18.55 -15.43 6.93
N ASN A 396 -18.97 -14.61 7.89
CA ASN A 396 -20.18 -13.80 7.77
C ASN A 396 -20.06 -12.75 6.66
N GLN A 397 -18.90 -12.10 6.52
CA GLN A 397 -18.64 -11.17 5.42
C GLN A 397 -18.62 -11.86 4.06
N LEU A 398 -18.05 -13.08 3.97
CA LEU A 398 -18.04 -13.87 2.75
C LEU A 398 -19.46 -14.21 2.31
N ALA A 399 -20.27 -14.75 3.22
CA ALA A 399 -21.66 -15.10 2.94
C ALA A 399 -22.48 -13.88 2.51
N LEU A 400 -22.38 -12.76 3.24
CA LEU A 400 -23.10 -11.53 2.90
C LEU A 400 -22.69 -10.97 1.53
N ALA A 401 -21.40 -11.01 1.19
CA ALA A 401 -20.92 -10.57 -0.11
C ALA A 401 -21.46 -11.45 -1.25
N MET A 402 -21.43 -12.77 -1.09
CA MET A 402 -21.99 -13.70 -2.08
C MET A 402 -23.50 -13.49 -2.28
N GLN A 403 -24.26 -13.30 -1.20
CA GLN A 403 -25.69 -12.99 -1.26
C GLN A 403 -26.00 -11.67 -1.95
N GLN A 404 -25.24 -10.61 -1.66
CA GLN A 404 -25.42 -9.31 -2.31
C GLN A 404 -25.08 -9.37 -3.80
N ILE A 405 -24.05 -10.13 -4.19
CA ILE A 405 -23.71 -10.34 -5.61
C ILE A 405 -24.82 -11.13 -6.32
N GLU A 406 -25.34 -12.19 -5.70
CA GLU A 406 -26.47 -12.94 -6.25
C GLU A 406 -27.68 -12.02 -6.48
N ALA A 407 -28.06 -11.26 -5.45
CA ALA A 407 -29.21 -10.35 -5.50
C ALA A 407 -29.05 -9.26 -6.56
N ALA A 408 -27.82 -8.76 -6.76
CA ALA A 408 -27.52 -7.79 -7.83
C ALA A 408 -27.54 -8.41 -9.24
N GLY A 409 -27.40 -9.75 -9.35
CA GLY A 409 -27.36 -10.48 -10.62
C GLY A 409 -26.09 -10.24 -11.45
N ARG A 410 -25.18 -9.37 -11.00
CA ARG A 410 -23.93 -9.00 -11.69
C ARG A 410 -22.86 -8.60 -10.68
N GLY A 411 -21.75 -9.35 -10.61
CA GLY A 411 -20.66 -9.03 -9.70
C GLY A 411 -19.57 -10.09 -9.61
N VAL A 412 -18.51 -9.75 -8.87
CA VAL A 412 -17.31 -10.59 -8.71
C VAL A 412 -16.89 -10.65 -7.25
N LEU A 413 -16.68 -11.86 -6.73
CA LEU A 413 -15.93 -12.08 -5.50
C LEU A 413 -14.59 -12.73 -5.82
N VAL A 414 -13.48 -12.03 -5.56
CA VAL A 414 -12.13 -12.61 -5.63
C VAL A 414 -11.75 -13.11 -4.25
N TYR A 415 -11.42 -14.40 -4.14
CA TYR A 415 -10.93 -15.03 -2.92
C TYR A 415 -9.42 -15.25 -3.03
N LEU A 416 -8.66 -14.38 -2.35
CA LEU A 416 -7.20 -14.42 -2.33
C LEU A 416 -6.72 -15.42 -1.27
N ARG A 417 -6.27 -16.58 -1.76
CA ARG A 417 -5.52 -17.58 -1.00
C ARG A 417 -4.11 -17.11 -0.64
N GLY A 418 -3.54 -17.69 0.41
CA GLY A 418 -2.25 -17.30 0.98
C GLY A 418 -2.34 -16.12 1.97
N HIS A 419 -3.53 -15.54 2.17
CA HIS A 419 -3.73 -14.38 3.06
C HIS A 419 -4.07 -14.76 4.51
N GLU A 420 -4.07 -16.05 4.85
CA GLU A 420 -4.40 -16.52 6.19
C GLU A 420 -3.52 -15.85 7.25
N GLY A 421 -4.14 -15.44 8.36
CA GLY A 421 -3.48 -14.72 9.44
C GLY A 421 -3.00 -13.31 9.06
N ARG A 422 -3.48 -12.74 7.94
CA ARG A 422 -2.91 -11.54 7.29
C ARG A 422 -1.59 -11.81 6.60
N GLY A 423 -1.42 -13.01 6.05
CA GLY A 423 -0.25 -13.42 5.27
C GLY A 423 0.87 -14.05 6.10
N ILE A 424 0.69 -14.21 7.43
CA ILE A 424 1.64 -14.92 8.31
C ILE A 424 1.43 -16.44 8.31
N GLY A 425 0.31 -16.91 7.74
CA GLY A 425 -0.07 -18.32 7.69
C GLY A 425 -0.82 -18.83 8.93
N LEU A 426 -1.42 -20.01 8.79
CA LEU A 426 -2.32 -20.60 9.79
C LEU A 426 -1.61 -20.89 11.13
N GLY A 427 -0.40 -21.46 11.08
CA GLY A 427 0.34 -21.82 12.30
C GLY A 427 0.65 -20.60 13.17
N HIS A 428 1.16 -19.53 12.57
CA HIS A 428 1.44 -18.27 13.27
C HIS A 428 0.17 -17.59 13.79
N LYS A 429 -0.93 -17.62 13.01
CA LYS A 429 -2.22 -17.14 13.47
C LYS A 429 -2.69 -17.82 14.75
N LEU A 430 -2.55 -19.15 14.84
CA LEU A 430 -2.94 -19.89 16.05
C LEU A 430 -2.03 -19.55 17.25
N ARG A 431 -0.73 -19.33 17.02
CA ARG A 431 0.16 -18.84 18.09
C ARG A 431 -0.25 -17.44 18.57
N ALA A 432 -0.60 -16.54 17.65
CA ALA A 432 -1.10 -15.21 17.99
C ALA A 432 -2.44 -15.26 18.74
N TYR A 433 -3.27 -16.29 18.51
CA TYR A 433 -4.48 -16.51 19.31
C TYR A 433 -4.17 -16.91 20.75
N ASN A 434 -3.17 -17.76 20.98
CA ASN A 434 -2.77 -18.11 22.35
C ASN A 434 -2.32 -16.87 23.13
N LEU A 435 -1.51 -15.99 22.52
CA LEU A 435 -1.10 -14.74 23.15
C LEU A 435 -2.27 -13.77 23.41
N GLN A 436 -3.26 -13.76 22.51
CA GLN A 436 -4.47 -12.96 22.70
C GLN A 436 -5.36 -13.49 23.83
N ASP A 437 -5.45 -14.82 23.97
CA ASP A 437 -6.13 -15.48 25.07
C ASP A 437 -5.42 -15.15 26.41
N ASP A 438 -4.11 -14.93 26.39
CA ASP A 438 -3.32 -14.41 27.50
C ASP A 438 -3.39 -12.87 27.66
N GLY A 439 -4.34 -12.21 26.99
CA GLY A 439 -4.66 -10.80 27.22
C GLY A 439 -4.06 -9.81 26.23
N ARG A 440 -3.23 -10.22 25.27
CA ARG A 440 -2.66 -9.31 24.25
C ARG A 440 -3.72 -8.97 23.20
N ASP A 441 -3.53 -7.87 22.48
CA ASP A 441 -4.29 -7.66 21.25
C ASP A 441 -3.58 -8.24 20.01
N THR A 442 -4.26 -8.24 18.87
CA THR A 442 -3.74 -8.86 17.64
C THR A 442 -2.46 -8.18 17.12
N VAL A 443 -2.23 -6.90 17.41
CA VAL A 443 -1.02 -6.18 16.99
C VAL A 443 0.13 -6.58 17.92
N GLU A 444 -0.09 -6.49 19.23
CA GLU A 444 0.90 -6.86 20.26
C GLU A 444 1.34 -8.32 20.12
N ALA A 445 0.40 -9.24 19.89
CA ALA A 445 0.71 -10.65 19.69
C ALA A 445 1.57 -10.90 18.44
N ASN A 446 1.40 -10.11 17.37
CA ASN A 446 2.23 -10.24 16.18
C ASN A 446 3.62 -9.63 16.41
N GLU A 447 3.71 -8.48 17.07
CA GLU A 447 4.97 -7.83 17.43
C GLU A 447 5.81 -8.73 18.36
N GLU A 448 5.20 -9.35 19.38
CA GLU A 448 5.87 -10.31 20.28
C GLU A 448 6.40 -11.56 19.54
N LEU A 449 5.72 -11.99 18.47
CA LEU A 449 6.16 -13.11 17.62
C LEU A 449 7.19 -12.69 16.55
N GLY A 450 7.57 -11.41 16.48
CA GLY A 450 8.46 -10.87 15.45
C GLY A 450 7.84 -10.90 14.05
N LEU A 451 6.51 -10.83 13.95
CA LEU A 451 5.75 -10.94 12.71
C LEU A 451 5.19 -9.59 12.25
N PRO A 452 5.07 -9.35 10.93
CA PRO A 452 4.46 -8.14 10.41
C PRO A 452 2.98 -8.05 10.82
N VAL A 453 2.50 -6.82 11.04
CA VAL A 453 1.09 -6.55 11.40
C VAL A 453 0.13 -6.90 10.25
N ASP A 454 0.58 -6.73 9.00
CA ASP A 454 -0.16 -7.09 7.78
C ASP A 454 0.82 -7.28 6.62
N SER A 455 0.90 -8.48 6.04
CA SER A 455 1.73 -8.78 4.86
C SER A 455 0.90 -9.06 3.61
N ARG A 456 -0.40 -8.74 3.62
CA ARG A 456 -1.30 -9.05 2.51
C ARG A 456 -0.99 -8.18 1.29
N GLU A 457 -0.93 -8.83 0.14
CA GLU A 457 -0.71 -8.21 -1.16
C GLU A 457 -2.01 -8.26 -1.98
N TYR A 458 -2.43 -7.14 -2.57
CA TYR A 458 -3.72 -7.06 -3.29
C TYR A 458 -3.56 -6.81 -4.79
N GLY A 459 -2.34 -6.68 -5.31
CA GLY A 459 -2.04 -6.52 -6.72
C GLY A 459 -2.52 -7.72 -7.54
N ILE A 460 -2.38 -8.95 -7.03
CA ILE A 460 -2.95 -10.15 -7.66
C ILE A 460 -4.47 -10.02 -7.82
N GLY A 461 -5.18 -9.56 -6.78
CA GLY A 461 -6.62 -9.33 -6.85
C GLY A 461 -7.01 -8.27 -7.88
N ALA A 462 -6.21 -7.22 -8.02
CA ALA A 462 -6.41 -6.20 -9.04
C ALA A 462 -6.21 -6.77 -10.46
N GLN A 463 -5.18 -7.60 -10.68
CA GLN A 463 -4.95 -8.22 -11.98
C GLN A 463 -6.06 -9.21 -12.37
N ILE A 464 -6.57 -10.00 -11.42
CA ILE A 464 -7.72 -10.89 -11.63
C ILE A 464 -8.94 -10.10 -12.09
N LEU A 465 -9.27 -8.99 -11.40
CA LEU A 465 -10.40 -8.14 -11.78
C LEU A 465 -10.23 -7.52 -13.18
N ARG A 466 -9.02 -7.09 -13.51
CA ARG A 466 -8.69 -6.55 -14.83
C ARG A 466 -8.85 -7.61 -15.92
N ASP A 467 -8.36 -8.82 -15.69
CA ASP A 467 -8.48 -9.95 -16.62
C ASP A 467 -9.95 -10.33 -16.89
N LEU A 468 -10.78 -10.34 -15.83
CA LEU A 468 -12.23 -10.52 -15.94
C LEU A 468 -12.95 -9.38 -16.67
N GLY A 469 -12.25 -8.29 -17.02
CA GLY A 469 -12.79 -7.15 -17.76
C GLY A 469 -13.41 -6.05 -16.88
N VAL A 470 -13.23 -6.09 -15.56
CA VAL A 470 -13.69 -5.01 -14.66
C VAL A 470 -12.90 -3.74 -14.93
N LYS A 471 -13.59 -2.60 -15.02
CA LYS A 471 -13.01 -1.26 -15.20
C LYS A 471 -13.43 -0.33 -14.05
N THR A 472 -14.71 -0.32 -13.71
CA THR A 472 -15.22 0.44 -12.56
C THR A 472 -16.07 -0.44 -11.65
N MET A 473 -15.96 -0.23 -10.34
CA MET A 473 -16.58 -1.10 -9.35
C MET A 473 -17.19 -0.38 -8.15
N LYS A 474 -18.23 -0.98 -7.57
CA LYS A 474 -18.70 -0.74 -6.20
C LYS A 474 -18.02 -1.76 -5.28
N LEU A 475 -17.04 -1.30 -4.50
CA LEU A 475 -16.21 -2.21 -3.69
C LEU A 475 -16.84 -2.48 -2.32
N MET A 476 -17.03 -3.76 -2.00
CA MET A 476 -17.56 -4.23 -0.72
C MET A 476 -16.46 -4.33 0.35
N THR A 477 -16.35 -3.32 1.22
CA THR A 477 -15.26 -3.25 2.23
C THR A 477 -15.58 -2.25 3.35
N ASN A 478 -15.12 -2.59 4.57
CA ASN A 478 -15.23 -1.75 5.76
C ASN A 478 -13.92 -1.01 6.11
N ASN A 479 -12.81 -1.36 5.46
CA ASN A 479 -11.51 -0.73 5.70
C ASN A 479 -11.36 0.44 4.72
N PRO A 480 -11.10 1.68 5.16
CA PRO A 480 -10.92 2.88 4.33
C PRO A 480 -9.55 3.04 3.66
N ALA A 481 -8.53 2.25 4.03
CA ALA A 481 -7.17 2.28 3.48
C ALA A 481 -6.92 1.28 2.32
N LYS A 482 -7.84 0.34 2.06
CA LYS A 482 -7.69 -0.71 1.01
C LYS A 482 -7.72 -0.22 -0.46
N TYR A 483 -7.72 1.09 -0.72
CA TYR A 483 -8.05 1.68 -2.03
C TYR A 483 -6.84 2.31 -2.71
N SER A 484 -5.79 2.59 -1.94
CA SER A 484 -4.57 3.21 -2.44
C SER A 484 -3.93 2.25 -3.43
N GLY A 485 -4.01 2.58 -4.72
CA GLY A 485 -3.31 1.88 -5.80
C GLY A 485 -4.15 1.08 -6.80
N LEU A 486 -5.47 0.91 -6.62
CA LEU A 486 -6.28 0.22 -7.65
C LEU A 486 -6.34 0.99 -8.99
N LYS A 487 -6.29 2.34 -8.94
CA LYS A 487 -6.24 3.20 -10.14
C LYS A 487 -5.06 2.84 -11.05
N GLY A 488 -3.91 2.51 -10.48
CA GLY A 488 -2.73 2.12 -11.25
C GLY A 488 -2.94 0.84 -12.05
N TYR A 489 -3.86 -0.05 -11.66
CA TYR A 489 -4.21 -1.25 -12.43
C TYR A 489 -5.28 -1.01 -13.51
N GLY A 490 -5.67 0.25 -13.75
CA GLY A 490 -6.78 0.59 -14.65
C GLY A 490 -8.16 0.34 -14.04
N LEU A 491 -8.25 0.23 -12.71
CA LEU A 491 -9.48 -0.03 -11.97
C LEU A 491 -9.92 1.21 -11.19
N ALA A 492 -11.16 1.64 -11.37
CA ALA A 492 -11.74 2.76 -10.62
C ALA A 492 -12.80 2.29 -9.62
N VAL A 493 -12.75 2.82 -8.39
CA VAL A 493 -13.78 2.56 -7.37
C VAL A 493 -14.83 3.67 -7.46
N ALA A 494 -16.02 3.34 -7.97
CA ALA A 494 -17.15 4.26 -8.13
C ALA A 494 -17.93 4.47 -6.82
N GLY A 495 -17.84 3.52 -5.89
CA GLY A 495 -18.51 3.61 -4.60
C GLY A 495 -18.08 2.51 -3.64
N ARG A 496 -18.44 2.66 -2.37
CA ARG A 496 -18.20 1.66 -1.32
C ARG A 496 -19.52 1.09 -0.82
N VAL A 497 -19.55 -0.21 -0.62
CA VAL A 497 -20.68 -0.91 -0.01
C VAL A 497 -20.20 -1.55 1.30
N PRO A 498 -20.72 -1.13 2.46
CA PRO A 498 -20.30 -1.71 3.73
C PRO A 498 -20.85 -3.14 3.89
N LEU A 499 -20.09 -4.00 4.55
CA LEU A 499 -20.52 -5.34 4.96
C LEU A 499 -20.68 -5.36 6.48
N VAL A 500 -21.89 -5.05 6.96
CA VAL A 500 -22.16 -4.99 8.40
C VAL A 500 -22.59 -6.38 8.89
N THR A 501 -21.75 -6.99 9.72
CA THR A 501 -22.03 -8.29 10.35
C THR A 501 -22.42 -8.11 11.82
N PRO A 502 -23.19 -9.03 12.42
CA PRO A 502 -23.52 -8.98 13.84
C PRO A 502 -22.28 -8.98 14.74
N ILE A 503 -22.31 -8.13 15.77
CA ILE A 503 -21.30 -8.13 16.84
C ILE A 503 -21.72 -9.16 17.89
N THR A 504 -20.86 -10.14 18.14
CA THR A 504 -21.03 -11.18 19.16
C THR A 504 -20.14 -10.89 20.36
N LYS A 505 -20.30 -11.62 21.47
CA LYS A 505 -19.41 -11.51 22.62
C LYS A 505 -17.95 -11.83 22.22
N ASP A 506 -17.77 -12.82 21.36
CA ASP A 506 -16.46 -13.34 20.95
C ASP A 506 -15.71 -12.43 19.96
N ASN A 507 -16.43 -11.74 19.05
CA ASN A 507 -15.79 -10.88 18.04
C ASN A 507 -15.65 -9.41 18.45
N LYS A 508 -16.31 -8.97 19.54
CA LYS A 508 -16.38 -7.56 19.93
C LYS A 508 -15.00 -6.92 20.05
N ARG A 509 -14.11 -7.55 20.83
CA ARG A 509 -12.73 -7.05 21.04
C ARG A 509 -11.97 -6.91 19.73
N TYR A 510 -12.06 -7.92 18.87
CA TYR A 510 -11.40 -7.92 17.56
C TYR A 510 -11.89 -6.81 16.63
N LEU A 511 -13.21 -6.58 16.57
CA LEU A 511 -13.81 -5.52 15.76
C LEU A 511 -13.47 -4.12 16.31
N GLU A 512 -13.45 -3.96 17.62
CA GLU A 512 -13.04 -2.72 18.29
C GLU A 512 -11.57 -2.40 18.00
N THR A 513 -10.66 -3.37 18.06
CA THR A 513 -9.24 -3.20 17.66
C THR A 513 -9.12 -2.77 16.20
N LYS A 514 -9.84 -3.41 15.27
CA LYS A 514 -9.86 -3.01 13.86
C LYS A 514 -10.37 -1.59 13.65
N ARG A 515 -11.39 -1.17 14.40
CA ARG A 515 -11.90 0.20 14.34
C ARG A 515 -10.88 1.20 14.88
N ALA A 516 -10.36 0.95 16.08
CA ALA A 516 -9.50 1.90 16.80
C ALA A 516 -8.10 2.02 16.18
N LYS A 517 -7.49 0.90 15.79
CA LYS A 517 -6.10 0.85 15.29
C LYS A 517 -5.98 0.81 13.76
N MET A 518 -7.03 0.39 13.04
CA MET A 518 -6.97 0.19 11.57
C MET A 518 -8.01 1.01 10.79
N GLY A 519 -8.74 1.91 11.46
CA GLY A 519 -9.69 2.84 10.84
C GLY A 519 -10.94 2.20 10.24
N HIS A 520 -11.25 0.93 10.55
CA HIS A 520 -12.43 0.27 10.00
C HIS A 520 -13.73 1.00 10.40
N ILE A 521 -14.62 1.23 9.44
CA ILE A 521 -15.93 1.84 9.67
C ILE A 521 -16.97 0.73 9.81
N TYR A 522 -17.58 0.65 10.99
CA TYR A 522 -18.75 -0.17 11.24
C TYR A 522 -19.91 0.78 11.53
N GLY A 523 -21.08 0.55 10.92
CA GLY A 523 -22.23 1.43 11.10
C GLY A 523 -22.58 1.61 12.58
N MET A 524 -22.37 2.82 13.10
CA MET A 524 -22.91 3.22 14.40
C MET A 524 -24.42 3.47 14.21
N ASN A 525 -25.24 2.89 15.08
CA ASN A 525 -26.71 3.03 15.20
C ASN A 525 -27.60 1.91 14.61
N ILE A 526 -27.42 0.65 15.03
CA ILE A 526 -28.51 -0.37 14.91
C ILE A 526 -28.94 -0.94 16.28
N ASN A 527 -28.23 -0.65 17.38
CA ASN A 527 -28.57 -1.19 18.70
C ASN A 527 -29.78 -0.53 19.40
N ASN A 528 -30.39 0.51 18.83
CA ASN A 528 -31.55 1.20 19.44
C ASN A 528 -32.92 0.83 18.83
N LEU A 529 -32.97 -0.05 17.82
CA LEU A 529 -34.24 -0.46 17.19
C LEU A 529 -34.75 -1.84 17.67
N VAL A 530 -33.93 -2.65 18.34
CA VAL A 530 -34.35 -3.96 18.88
C VAL A 530 -34.89 -3.85 20.31
N SER A 531 -34.65 -2.74 21.02
CA SER A 531 -35.09 -2.56 22.42
C SER A 531 -36.48 -1.93 22.58
N LYS A 532 -37.19 -1.62 21.48
CA LYS A 532 -38.52 -0.94 21.52
C LYS A 532 -39.69 -1.70 20.90
N THR A 533 -39.52 -2.97 20.52
CA THR A 533 -40.60 -3.81 20.02
C THR A 533 -40.67 -5.13 20.78
N ASN A 534 -41.15 -5.06 22.04
CA ASN A 534 -41.97 -6.12 22.65
C ASN A 534 -42.52 -5.65 24.01
N PRO A 535 -43.80 -5.28 24.11
CA PRO A 535 -44.52 -5.32 25.37
C PRO A 535 -45.25 -6.67 25.51
N GLU A 536 -45.26 -7.17 26.75
CA GLU A 536 -46.16 -8.17 27.32
C GLU A 536 -45.71 -9.65 27.44
N LYS A 537 -45.44 -9.97 28.72
CA LYS A 537 -45.97 -11.09 29.53
C LYS A 537 -45.67 -12.52 29.08
N THR A 538 -44.93 -13.23 29.93
CA THR A 538 -45.53 -14.37 30.67
C THR A 538 -44.79 -14.65 31.98
N SER A 539 -45.61 -15.05 32.94
CA SER A 539 -45.38 -15.33 34.35
C SER A 539 -44.37 -16.45 34.63
N VAL A 540 -43.60 -16.25 35.70
CA VAL A 540 -42.80 -17.26 36.39
C VAL A 540 -43.76 -18.26 37.05
N VAL A 541 -43.66 -19.52 36.65
CA VAL A 541 -44.05 -20.67 37.48
C VAL A 541 -42.80 -21.53 37.60
N SER A 542 -42.34 -21.64 38.84
CA SER A 542 -41.35 -22.60 39.32
C SER A 542 -41.91 -24.02 39.20
N ASP A 543 -41.12 -24.94 38.65
CA ASP A 543 -41.07 -26.30 39.19
C ASP A 543 -39.70 -26.92 38.92
N ASP A 544 -39.04 -27.23 40.04
CA ASP A 544 -37.95 -28.18 40.16
C ASP A 544 -38.41 -29.57 39.68
N SER A 545 -37.62 -30.22 38.82
CA SER A 545 -37.44 -31.67 38.90
C SER A 545 -36.15 -32.14 38.22
N SER A 546 -35.23 -32.48 39.11
CA SER A 546 -34.21 -33.53 39.06
C SER A 546 -34.38 -34.69 38.05
N PHE A 547 -33.22 -35.08 37.49
CA PHE A 547 -32.76 -36.44 37.15
C PHE A 547 -33.58 -37.31 36.16
N GLN A 548 -33.07 -37.46 34.93
CA GLN A 548 -32.43 -38.71 34.45
C GLN A 548 -31.64 -38.46 33.15
#